data_AF-A0A3D4UHI8-F1
#
_entry.id   AF-A0A3D4UHI8-F1
#
_cell.length_a   1.000
_cell.length_b   1.000
_cell.length_c   1.000
_cell.angle_alpha   90.00
_cell.angle_beta   90.00
_cell.angle_gamma   90.00
#
_symmetry.space_group_name_H-M   'P 1'
#
loop_
_entity.id
_entity.type
_entity.pdbx_description
1 polymer ?
#
loop_
_entity_poly.entity_id
_entity_poly.type
_entity_poly.pdbx_seq_one_letter_code
_entity_poly.pdbx_strand_id
1 'polypeptide(L)'
;APGALKTRKQWDGVMPMLHAWFHKTESSWVKDHLHQFQHEIVCPTCCGDRLGIPALHVTIESKHKADMNKAGSPTVIGRPDNEGTILNISELSRLNITDAVRYIEGLKLTKEQAVIAEAIVREITNRL
;
A
#
# COMPACT_ATOMS: atom_id res chain seq x y z
N ALA A 1 -16.78 -27.09 -53.68
CA ALA A 1 -15.82 -25.99 -53.89
C ALA A 1 -14.84 -25.97 -52.71
N PRO A 2 -13.52 -25.96 -52.96
CA PRO A 2 -12.51 -26.08 -51.91
C PRO A 2 -12.14 -24.72 -51.31
N GLY A 3 -11.66 -24.72 -50.05
CA GLY A 3 -10.83 -23.63 -49.53
C GLY A 3 -11.22 -23.06 -48.18
N ALA A 4 -11.39 -23.88 -47.14
CA ALA A 4 -11.40 -23.38 -45.76
C ALA A 4 -10.02 -22.75 -45.45
N LEU A 5 -9.98 -21.43 -45.28
CA LEU A 5 -8.78 -20.69 -44.90
C LEU A 5 -8.28 -21.20 -43.54
N LYS A 6 -7.15 -21.91 -43.52
CA LYS A 6 -6.40 -22.17 -42.29
C LYS A 6 -5.86 -20.82 -41.80
N THR A 7 -6.59 -20.16 -40.90
CA THR A 7 -6.05 -19.04 -40.14
C THR A 7 -4.90 -19.57 -39.29
N ARG A 8 -3.66 -19.20 -39.65
CA ARG A 8 -2.51 -19.44 -38.78
C ARG A 8 -2.75 -18.60 -37.54
N LYS A 9 -2.98 -19.24 -36.39
CA LYS A 9 -3.03 -18.51 -35.12
C LYS A 9 -1.70 -17.78 -34.97
N GLN A 10 -1.74 -16.45 -34.91
CA GLN A 10 -0.55 -15.64 -34.70
C GLN A 10 0.00 -15.98 -33.31
N TRP A 11 1.31 -16.21 -33.22
CA TRP A 11 1.93 -16.55 -31.95
C TRP A 11 1.98 -15.32 -31.04
N ASP A 12 1.41 -15.43 -29.85
CA ASP A 12 1.21 -14.31 -28.91
C ASP A 12 2.52 -13.84 -28.23
N GLY A 13 3.61 -14.63 -28.33
CA GLY A 13 4.90 -14.33 -27.71
C GLY A 13 5.17 -15.12 -26.42
N VAL A 14 6.44 -15.18 -26.00
CA VAL A 14 6.85 -15.88 -24.78
C VAL A 14 6.29 -15.21 -23.52
N MET A 15 6.36 -13.88 -23.42
CA MET A 15 5.94 -13.16 -22.21
C MET A 15 4.44 -13.32 -21.89
N PRO A 16 3.51 -13.14 -22.85
CA PRO A 16 2.09 -13.40 -22.59
C PRO A 16 1.82 -14.86 -22.24
N MET A 17 2.57 -15.80 -22.84
CA MET A 17 2.47 -17.23 -22.53
C MET A 17 2.91 -17.54 -21.10
N LEU A 18 4.06 -17.01 -20.64
CA LEU A 18 4.54 -17.19 -19.27
C LEU A 18 3.59 -16.55 -18.25
N HIS A 19 3.08 -15.35 -18.54
CA HIS A 19 2.12 -14.66 -17.67
C HIS A 19 0.81 -15.45 -17.54
N ALA A 20 0.24 -15.92 -18.66
CA ALA A 20 -0.96 -16.76 -18.64
C ALA A 20 -0.72 -18.09 -17.91
N TRP A 21 0.45 -18.70 -18.10
CA TRP A 21 0.82 -19.94 -17.42
C TRP A 21 0.94 -19.77 -15.91
N PHE A 22 1.50 -18.65 -15.44
CA PHE A 22 1.61 -18.31 -14.03
C PHE A 22 0.24 -18.20 -13.34
N HIS A 23 -0.72 -17.52 -13.98
CA HIS A 23 -2.08 -17.36 -13.43
C HIS A 23 -2.91 -18.64 -13.50
N LYS A 24 -2.65 -19.51 -14.47
CA LYS A 24 -3.43 -20.75 -14.68
C LYS A 24 -2.94 -21.92 -13.81
N THR A 25 -1.65 -21.98 -13.49
CA THR A 25 -1.05 -23.14 -12.81
C THR A 25 -1.23 -23.06 -11.30
N GLU A 26 -1.61 -24.17 -10.67
CA GLU A 26 -1.72 -24.26 -9.21
C GLU A 26 -0.48 -24.88 -8.55
N SER A 27 0.43 -25.49 -9.34
CA SER A 27 1.67 -26.07 -8.84
C SER A 27 2.62 -25.01 -8.27
N SER A 28 3.01 -25.17 -6.99
CA SER A 28 3.95 -24.30 -6.30
C SER A 28 5.31 -24.25 -6.97
N TRP A 29 5.86 -25.42 -7.33
CA TRP A 29 7.17 -25.52 -7.99
C TRP A 29 7.22 -24.73 -9.31
N VAL A 30 6.14 -24.77 -10.09
CA VAL A 30 6.07 -23.99 -11.35
C VAL A 30 6.05 -22.48 -11.06
N LYS A 31 5.28 -22.04 -10.06
CA LYS A 31 5.24 -20.62 -9.67
C LYS A 31 6.60 -20.14 -9.16
N ASP A 32 7.29 -20.94 -8.35
CA ASP A 32 8.61 -20.61 -7.83
C ASP A 32 9.66 -20.49 -8.93
N HIS A 33 9.61 -21.39 -9.92
CA HIS A 33 10.49 -21.29 -11.09
C HIS A 33 10.17 -20.03 -11.93
N LEU A 34 8.89 -19.73 -12.15
CA LEU A 34 8.47 -18.55 -12.91
C LEU A 34 8.77 -17.22 -12.19
N HIS A 35 8.74 -17.20 -10.86
CA HIS A 35 9.10 -16.04 -10.06
C HIS A 35 10.55 -15.58 -10.30
N GLN A 36 11.45 -16.47 -10.71
CA GLN A 36 12.85 -16.11 -11.06
C GLN A 36 12.94 -15.13 -12.24
N PHE A 37 11.90 -15.07 -13.07
CA PHE A 37 11.81 -14.19 -14.24
C PHE A 37 10.91 -12.97 -14.00
N GLN A 38 10.42 -12.77 -12.78
CA GLN A 38 9.56 -11.66 -12.40
C GLN A 38 10.24 -10.77 -11.37
N HIS A 39 9.84 -9.51 -11.29
CA HIS A 39 10.26 -8.60 -10.23
C HIS A 39 9.03 -7.94 -9.62
N GLU A 40 9.13 -7.60 -8.34
CA GLU A 40 8.09 -6.85 -7.65
C GLU A 40 8.10 -5.40 -8.15
N ILE A 41 6.93 -4.91 -8.53
CA ILE A 41 6.71 -3.51 -8.87
C ILE A 41 5.77 -2.89 -7.85
N VAL A 42 5.92 -1.59 -7.62
CA VAL A 42 4.97 -0.83 -6.82
C VAL A 42 3.62 -0.85 -7.54
N CYS A 43 2.56 -1.17 -6.78
CA CYS A 43 1.21 -1.20 -7.34
C CYS A 43 0.84 0.20 -7.87
N PRO A 44 0.44 0.34 -9.14
CA PRO A 44 0.10 1.63 -9.73
C PRO A 44 -1.20 2.23 -9.19
N THR A 45 -2.07 1.42 -8.58
CA THR A 45 -3.37 1.87 -8.06
C THR A 45 -3.27 2.48 -6.68
N CYS A 46 -2.58 1.81 -5.75
CA CYS A 46 -2.41 2.28 -4.37
C CYS A 46 -1.05 2.92 -4.12
N CYS A 47 -0.19 3.04 -5.14
CA CYS A 47 1.16 3.59 -5.04
C CYS A 47 2.01 2.98 -3.90
N GLY A 48 1.79 1.70 -3.58
CA GLY A 48 2.49 0.99 -2.52
C GLY A 48 1.85 1.08 -1.13
N ASP A 49 0.69 1.73 -0.98
CA ASP A 49 -0.02 1.84 0.31
C ASP A 49 -0.78 0.58 0.73
N ARG A 50 -1.00 -0.36 -0.19
CA ARG A 50 -1.66 -1.68 0.05
C ARG A 50 -3.09 -1.59 0.59
N LEU A 51 -3.69 -0.41 0.61
CA LEU A 51 -5.04 -0.15 1.09
C LEU A 51 -5.91 0.43 -0.02
N GLY A 52 -7.23 0.26 0.14
CA GLY A 52 -8.19 0.92 -0.73
C GLY A 52 -8.15 2.44 -0.55
N ILE A 53 -8.37 3.18 -1.64
CA ILE A 53 -8.34 4.66 -1.66
C ILE A 53 -9.19 5.28 -0.55
N PRO A 54 -10.44 4.82 -0.26
CA PRO A 54 -11.24 5.39 0.83
C PRO A 54 -10.60 5.27 2.22
N ALA A 55 -9.88 4.17 2.48
CA ALA A 55 -9.23 3.96 3.77
C ALA A 55 -8.06 4.94 3.98
N LEU A 56 -7.38 5.36 2.90
CA LEU A 56 -6.28 6.31 2.93
C LEU A 56 -6.72 7.76 3.22
N HIS A 57 -8.01 8.04 3.16
CA HIS A 57 -8.59 9.35 3.51
C HIS A 57 -9.01 9.42 4.98
N VAL A 58 -8.93 8.32 5.73
CA VAL A 58 -9.03 8.34 7.18
C VAL A 58 -7.69 8.80 7.75
N THR A 59 -7.68 9.98 8.36
CA THR A 59 -6.46 10.62 8.83
C THR A 59 -6.59 11.04 10.29
N ILE A 60 -5.43 11.17 10.96
CA ILE A 60 -5.33 11.61 12.35
C ILE A 60 -4.33 12.76 12.43
N GLU A 61 -4.62 13.76 13.26
CA GLU A 61 -3.79 14.93 13.43
C GLU A 61 -2.90 14.81 14.68
N SER A 62 -1.63 15.21 14.56
CA SER A 62 -0.67 15.28 15.65
C SER A 62 0.03 16.64 15.70
N LYS A 63 0.60 16.96 16.87
CA LYS A 63 1.51 18.09 17.04
C LYS A 63 2.89 17.81 16.45
N HIS A 64 3.30 16.55 16.36
CA HIS A 64 4.57 16.18 15.77
C HIS A 64 4.47 16.16 14.24
N LYS A 65 5.47 16.73 13.56
CA LYS A 65 5.54 16.76 12.09
C LYS A 65 6.37 15.60 11.57
N ALA A 66 5.78 14.76 10.74
CA ALA A 66 6.51 13.70 10.05
C ALA A 66 7.27 14.21 8.83
N ASP A 67 8.38 13.53 8.50
CA ASP A 67 9.13 13.77 7.26
C ASP A 67 8.37 13.23 6.05
N MET A 68 7.67 14.13 5.36
CA MET A 68 6.84 13.80 4.22
C MET A 68 7.61 13.30 2.99
N ASN A 69 8.91 13.56 2.91
CA ASN A 69 9.73 13.01 1.82
C ASN A 69 9.90 11.50 1.93
N LYS A 70 9.80 10.95 3.15
CA LYS A 70 9.94 9.52 3.42
C LYS A 70 8.60 8.83 3.58
N ALA A 71 7.69 9.46 4.33
CA ALA A 71 6.44 8.82 4.72
C ALA A 71 5.28 9.12 3.77
N GLY A 72 5.33 10.22 3.03
CA GLY A 72 4.20 10.73 2.26
C GLY A 72 3.64 9.73 1.25
N SER A 73 2.31 9.67 1.16
CA SER A 73 1.62 8.95 0.10
C SER A 73 1.15 9.93 -1.00
N PRO A 74 1.37 9.61 -2.28
CA PRO A 74 0.82 10.40 -3.39
C PRO A 74 -0.68 10.14 -3.61
N THR A 75 -1.29 9.17 -2.93
CA THR A 75 -2.68 8.74 -3.15
C THR A 75 -3.69 9.62 -2.44
N VAL A 76 -3.26 10.43 -1.46
CA VAL A 76 -4.15 11.34 -0.72
C VAL A 76 -4.33 12.62 -1.51
N ILE A 77 -5.55 12.89 -1.94
CA ILE A 77 -5.93 14.14 -2.63
C ILE A 77 -6.61 15.09 -1.65
N GLY A 78 -6.45 16.40 -1.86
CA GLY A 78 -7.16 17.42 -1.09
C GLY A 78 -6.72 17.56 0.38
N ARG A 79 -5.52 17.09 0.74
CA ARG A 79 -4.94 17.36 2.06
C ARG A 79 -4.76 18.88 2.25
N PRO A 80 -5.22 19.46 3.38
CA PRO A 80 -5.14 20.90 3.61
C PRO A 80 -3.70 21.43 3.59
N ASP A 81 -2.76 20.66 4.17
CA ASP A 81 -1.34 21.00 4.25
C ASP A 81 -0.45 19.74 4.18
N ASN A 82 0.65 19.79 3.43
CA ASN A 82 1.61 18.67 3.36
C ASN A 82 2.73 18.82 4.41
N GLU A 83 2.40 19.35 5.60
CA GLU A 83 3.36 19.61 6.67
C GLU A 83 3.70 18.37 7.52
N GLY A 84 2.99 17.26 7.30
CA GLY A 84 3.19 16.01 8.03
C GLY A 84 2.58 15.99 9.44
N THR A 85 1.66 16.90 9.72
CA THR A 85 0.82 16.95 10.93
C THR A 85 -0.39 16.04 10.83
N ILE A 86 -0.83 15.71 9.62
CA ILE A 86 -2.00 14.88 9.33
C ILE A 86 -1.55 13.69 8.49
N LEU A 87 -1.66 12.49 9.08
CA LEU A 87 -1.24 11.25 8.44
C LEU A 87 -2.37 10.24 8.38
N ASN A 88 -2.37 9.44 7.33
CA ASN A 88 -3.15 8.20 7.29
C ASN A 88 -2.35 7.02 7.84
N ILE A 89 -3.01 5.86 7.91
CA ILE A 89 -2.42 4.62 8.42
C ILE A 89 -1.17 4.16 7.64
N SER A 90 -1.13 4.32 6.31
CA SER A 90 0.02 3.93 5.49
C SER A 90 1.22 4.82 5.80
N GLU A 91 1.02 6.13 5.88
CA GLU A 91 2.08 7.09 6.15
C GLU A 91 2.62 6.96 7.57
N LEU A 92 1.74 6.75 8.56
CA LEU A 92 2.15 6.45 9.93
C LEU A 92 3.01 5.18 10.00
N SER A 93 2.63 4.14 9.25
CA SER A 93 3.37 2.86 9.20
C SER A 93 4.74 2.96 8.54
N ARG A 94 5.01 4.05 7.81
CA ARG A 94 6.32 4.31 7.17
C ARG A 94 7.27 5.10 8.06
N LEU A 95 6.81 5.63 9.19
CA LEU A 95 7.67 6.32 10.14
C LEU A 95 8.64 5.33 10.79
N ASN A 96 9.81 5.84 11.17
CA ASN A 96 10.65 5.11 12.10
C ASN A 96 9.98 5.07 13.48
N ILE A 97 10.42 4.14 14.33
CA ILE A 97 9.83 3.91 15.65
C ILE A 97 9.81 5.19 16.49
N THR A 98 10.92 5.95 16.52
CA THR A 98 11.02 7.17 17.32
C THR A 98 10.02 8.25 16.88
N ASP A 99 9.87 8.46 15.58
CA ASP A 99 8.93 9.44 15.03
C ASP A 99 7.49 8.94 15.19
N ALA A 100 7.24 7.64 15.07
CA ALA A 100 5.92 7.05 15.33
C ALA A 100 5.48 7.26 16.79
N VAL A 101 6.35 6.97 17.76
CA VAL A 101 6.07 7.22 19.19
C VAL A 101 5.74 8.69 19.44
N ARG A 102 6.58 9.61 18.95
CA ARG A 102 6.35 11.05 19.07
C ARG A 102 5.06 11.50 18.42
N TYR A 103 4.70 10.90 17.28
CA TYR A 103 3.46 11.19 16.58
C TYR A 103 2.24 10.75 17.40
N ILE A 104 2.26 9.54 17.96
CA ILE A 104 1.18 9.00 18.80
C ILE A 104 1.02 9.78 20.11
N GLU A 105 2.12 10.13 20.78
CA GLU A 105 2.09 10.97 21.99
C GLU A 105 1.56 12.39 21.71
N GLY A 106 1.78 12.89 20.50
CA GLY A 106 1.38 14.21 20.06
C GLY A 106 -0.04 14.32 19.52
N LEU A 107 -0.85 13.24 19.54
CA LEU A 107 -2.18 13.21 18.92
C LEU A 107 -3.10 14.32 19.45
N LYS A 108 -3.79 14.99 18.53
CA LYS A 108 -4.80 15.99 18.85
C LYS A 108 -6.18 15.31 18.84
N LEU A 109 -6.66 14.98 20.03
CA LEU A 109 -7.95 14.31 20.22
C LEU A 109 -8.92 15.22 20.99
N THR A 110 -10.21 15.13 20.68
CA THR A 110 -11.25 15.71 21.57
C THR A 110 -11.31 14.93 22.88
N LYS A 111 -12.04 15.45 23.87
CA LYS A 111 -12.21 14.79 25.16
C LYS A 111 -12.83 13.40 25.00
N GLU A 112 -13.85 13.28 24.15
CA GLU A 112 -14.55 12.03 23.86
C GLU A 112 -13.63 11.05 23.14
N GLN A 113 -12.89 11.51 22.12
CA GLN A 113 -11.93 10.68 21.40
C GLN A 113 -10.80 10.19 22.29
N ALA A 114 -10.30 11.03 23.20
CA ALA A 114 -9.24 10.65 24.14
C ALA A 114 -9.71 9.53 25.08
N VAL A 115 -10.94 9.62 25.61
CA VAL A 115 -11.52 8.55 26.44
C VAL A 115 -11.67 7.25 25.66
N ILE A 116 -12.15 7.32 24.41
CA ILE A 116 -12.33 6.14 23.55
C ILE A 116 -10.97 5.50 23.19
N ALA A 117 -9.97 6.32 22.87
CA ALA A 117 -8.69 5.87 22.36
C ALA A 117 -7.68 5.50 23.44
N GLU A 118 -7.92 5.83 24.71
CA GLU A 118 -6.96 5.68 25.82
C GLU A 118 -6.27 4.31 25.85
N ALA A 119 -7.07 3.22 25.83
CA ALA A 119 -6.56 1.86 25.88
C ALA A 119 -5.69 1.52 24.66
N ILE A 120 -6.09 2.00 23.47
CA ILE A 120 -5.37 1.75 22.21
C ILE A 120 -4.08 2.55 22.13
N VAL A 121 -4.11 3.83 22.50
CA VAL A 121 -2.91 4.69 22.53
C VAL A 121 -1.88 4.10 23.48
N ARG A 122 -2.30 3.69 24.69
CA ARG A 122 -1.40 3.04 25.65
C ARG A 122 -0.79 1.75 25.10
N GLU A 123 -1.58 0.92 24.43
CA GLU A 123 -1.09 -0.33 23.84
C GLU A 123 -0.09 -0.09 22.71
N ILE A 124 -0.33 0.90 21.85
CA ILE A 124 0.58 1.28 20.76
C ILE A 124 1.90 1.77 21.34
N THR A 125 1.87 2.70 22.31
CA THR A 125 3.08 3.23 22.94
C THR A 125 3.89 2.15 23.66
N ASN A 126 3.25 1.12 24.22
CA ASN A 126 3.96 0.03 24.87
C ASN A 126 4.61 -0.96 23.89
N ARG A 127 4.21 -0.98 22.62
CA ARG A 127 4.68 -1.93 21.60
C ARG A 127 5.72 -1.36 20.64
N LEU A 128 5.78 -0.04 20.52
CA LEU A 128 6.76 0.70 19.72
C LEU A 128 8.02 0.95 20.55
#